data_AF-A0A6G0KWZ4-F1
#
_entry.id   AF-A0A6G0KWZ4-F1
#
_cell.length_a   1.000
_cell.length_b   1.000
_cell.length_c   1.000
_cell.angle_alpha   90.00
_cell.angle_beta   90.00
_cell.angle_gamma   90.00
#
_symmetry.space_group_name_H-M   'P 1'
#
loop_
_entity.id
_entity.type
_entity.pdbx_description
1 polymer ?
#
loop_
_entity_poly.entity_id
_entity_poly.type
_entity_poly.pdbx_seq_one_letter_code
_entity_poly.pdbx_strand_id
1 'polypeptide(L)'
;MALWTSAFIIAWKRRAAVLAYRWGTWGYEDEEVTRPELYGDDSSSKLHDDKESDDQKPVERHYALWKRLLKYSVTMPCVAGSIAAVVTVAYYGFSTRDKLEAQSLATKREAAQIADKIKKLRAITLEDLQHLARLGVRWDFWVYLLLTPILYGLLIPVLDAAFTRAARSLNNWENHRTESRYQSHLILKVFSFRFVHVFASLYYYSFALKPPAPAPTGNPQTVTVWFALLSNSPRSW
;
A
#
# COMPACT_ATOMS: atom_id res chain seq x y z
N MET A 1 -7.16 21.61 2.95
CA MET A 1 -7.62 20.27 2.48
C MET A 1 -8.49 19.55 3.51
N ALA A 2 -8.07 19.38 4.77
CA ALA A 2 -8.85 18.64 5.79
C ALA A 2 -10.27 19.19 6.05
N LEU A 3 -10.47 20.51 6.04
CA LEU A 3 -11.80 21.11 6.20
C LEU A 3 -12.75 20.71 5.06
N TRP A 4 -12.24 20.71 3.82
CA TRP A 4 -13.03 20.31 2.66
C TRP A 4 -13.35 18.82 2.67
N THR A 5 -12.40 17.95 3.03
CA THR A 5 -12.66 16.50 3.12
C THR A 5 -13.71 16.16 4.16
N SER A 6 -13.64 16.79 5.35
CA SER A 6 -14.64 16.58 6.40
C SER A 6 -16.01 17.09 5.99
N ALA A 7 -16.09 18.29 5.40
CA ALA A 7 -17.34 18.85 4.89
C ALA A 7 -17.94 17.97 3.78
N PHE A 8 -17.11 17.50 2.85
CA PHE A 8 -17.52 16.61 1.76
C PHE A 8 -18.06 15.28 2.27
N ILE A 9 -17.39 14.62 3.23
CA ILE A 9 -17.85 13.35 3.81
C ILE A 9 -19.21 13.54 4.51
N ILE A 10 -19.39 14.63 5.26
CA ILE A 10 -20.66 14.93 5.92
C ILE A 10 -21.76 15.19 4.89
N ALA A 11 -21.48 16.00 3.87
CA ALA A 11 -22.43 16.31 2.80
C ALA A 11 -22.84 15.04 2.01
N TRP A 12 -21.86 14.18 1.70
CA TRP A 12 -22.11 12.91 1.03
C TRP A 12 -22.96 11.97 1.86
N LYS A 13 -22.66 11.81 3.17
CA LYS A 13 -23.47 11.00 4.10
C LYS A 13 -24.94 11.46 4.12
N ARG A 14 -25.17 12.77 4.19
CA ARG A 14 -26.53 13.34 4.14
C ARG A 14 -27.23 13.02 2.81
N ARG A 15 -26.53 13.21 1.69
CA ARG A 15 -27.08 12.93 0.35
C ARG A 15 -27.38 11.44 0.13
N ALA A 16 -26.49 10.56 0.58
CA ALA A 16 -26.67 9.11 0.49
C ALA A 16 -27.91 8.65 1.28
N ALA A 17 -28.13 9.18 2.49
CA ALA A 17 -29.32 8.87 3.28
C ALA A 17 -30.62 9.31 2.59
N VAL A 18 -30.65 10.52 2.01
CA VAL A 18 -31.82 11.01 1.24
C VAL A 18 -32.10 10.12 0.02
N LEU A 19 -31.06 9.67 -0.68
CA LEU A 19 -31.21 8.77 -1.82
C LEU A 19 -31.73 7.39 -1.40
N ALA A 20 -31.17 6.81 -0.34
CA ALA A 20 -31.63 5.53 0.21
C ALA A 20 -33.10 5.59 0.63
N TYR A 21 -33.52 6.68 1.27
CA TYR A 21 -34.93 6.91 1.60
C TYR A 21 -35.81 7.02 0.36
N ARG A 22 -35.41 7.82 -0.65
CA ARG A 22 -36.17 7.99 -1.91
C ARG A 22 -36.27 6.71 -2.73
N TRP A 23 -35.25 5.85 -2.68
CA TRP A 23 -35.25 4.55 -3.34
C TRP A 23 -35.91 3.45 -2.51
N GLY A 24 -36.34 3.75 -1.28
CA GLY A 24 -36.94 2.75 -0.39
C GLY A 24 -35.98 1.65 0.07
N THR A 25 -34.68 1.84 -0.08
CA THR A 25 -33.64 0.88 0.33
C THR A 25 -33.08 1.18 1.72
N TRP A 26 -33.73 2.08 2.46
CA TRP A 26 -33.31 2.44 3.82
C TRP A 26 -33.69 1.31 4.79
N GLY A 27 -32.73 0.84 5.60
CA GLY A 27 -32.93 -0.27 6.54
C GLY A 27 -32.81 -1.68 5.94
N TYR A 28 -32.54 -1.81 4.64
CA TYR A 28 -32.45 -3.11 3.96
C TYR A 28 -31.38 -4.04 4.55
N GLU A 29 -30.29 -3.51 5.10
CA GLU A 29 -29.24 -4.32 5.73
C GLU A 29 -29.70 -5.09 6.97
N ASP A 30 -30.74 -4.59 7.68
CA ASP A 30 -31.29 -5.26 8.87
C ASP A 30 -32.25 -6.40 8.49
N GLU A 31 -32.83 -6.34 7.29
CA GLU A 31 -33.74 -7.36 6.73
C GLU A 31 -33.02 -8.40 5.85
N GLU A 32 -31.69 -8.35 5.80
CA GLU A 32 -30.88 -9.23 4.95
C GLU A 32 -30.95 -10.70 5.41
N VAL A 33 -31.24 -11.59 4.46
CA VAL A 33 -31.25 -13.04 4.70
C VAL A 33 -29.86 -13.55 5.06
N THR A 34 -29.83 -14.55 5.94
CA THR A 34 -28.58 -15.21 6.32
C THR A 34 -27.96 -15.94 5.13
N ARG A 35 -26.63 -15.86 5.01
CA ARG A 35 -25.86 -16.48 3.94
C ARG A 35 -26.03 -18.01 3.95
N PRO A 36 -26.25 -18.67 2.79
CA PRO A 36 -26.45 -20.13 2.73
C PRO A 36 -25.25 -20.94 3.22
N GLU A 37 -24.03 -20.40 3.06
CA GLU A 37 -22.78 -20.98 3.55
C GLU A 37 -22.54 -20.78 5.06
N LEU A 38 -23.47 -20.17 5.80
CA LEU A 38 -23.35 -19.99 7.25
C LEU A 38 -23.57 -21.31 7.98
N TYR A 39 -22.55 -21.79 8.70
CA TYR A 39 -22.65 -22.95 9.58
C TYR A 39 -22.78 -22.52 11.04
N GLY A 40 -23.64 -23.16 11.83
CA GLY A 40 -23.87 -22.85 13.25
C GLY A 40 -24.71 -23.92 13.93
N ASP A 41 -24.82 -23.87 15.26
CA ASP A 41 -25.69 -24.79 15.99
C ASP A 41 -27.17 -24.40 15.74
N ASP A 42 -28.03 -25.37 15.46
CA ASP A 42 -29.48 -25.18 15.19
C ASP A 42 -30.29 -24.82 16.47
N SER A 43 -29.66 -24.15 17.43
CA SER A 43 -30.11 -24.07 18.82
C SER A 43 -31.18 -23.01 19.11
N SER A 44 -32.11 -22.74 18.19
CA SER A 44 -33.28 -21.88 18.50
C SER A 44 -34.64 -22.44 18.06
N SER A 45 -34.73 -23.64 17.50
CA SER A 45 -36.04 -24.22 17.13
C SER A 45 -36.80 -24.86 18.31
N LYS A 46 -36.22 -24.90 19.53
CA LYS A 46 -36.82 -25.63 20.67
C LYS A 46 -37.63 -24.80 21.67
N LEU A 47 -37.93 -23.52 21.39
CA LEU A 47 -38.72 -22.73 22.35
C LEU A 47 -39.61 -21.67 21.69
N HIS A 48 -40.51 -22.10 20.80
CA HIS A 48 -41.71 -21.30 20.49
C HIS A 48 -42.82 -22.21 19.95
N ASP A 49 -43.54 -22.91 20.85
CA ASP A 49 -44.66 -23.78 20.48
C ASP A 49 -45.98 -23.02 20.21
N ASP A 50 -46.05 -21.69 20.43
CA ASP A 50 -47.37 -21.01 20.48
C ASP A 50 -47.51 -19.76 19.58
N LYS A 51 -46.80 -19.65 18.45
CA LYS A 51 -47.15 -18.62 17.45
C LYS A 51 -47.14 -19.19 16.05
N GLU A 52 -48.31 -19.09 15.42
CA GLU A 52 -48.58 -19.29 13.99
C GLU A 52 -47.33 -19.07 13.15
N SER A 53 -46.83 -20.17 12.59
CA SER A 53 -45.66 -20.21 11.74
C SER A 53 -45.94 -19.39 10.49
N ASP A 54 -45.42 -18.17 10.45
CA ASP A 54 -45.18 -17.44 9.21
C ASP A 54 -44.21 -18.28 8.37
N ASP A 55 -44.74 -19.16 7.52
CA ASP A 55 -44.04 -20.18 6.71
C ASP A 55 -42.94 -19.60 5.80
N GLN A 56 -42.80 -18.28 5.75
CA GLN A 56 -41.89 -17.55 4.88
C GLN A 56 -40.53 -17.19 5.53
N LYS A 57 -40.34 -17.32 6.86
CA LYS A 57 -39.06 -16.96 7.51
C LYS A 57 -38.10 -18.15 7.65
N PRO A 58 -36.92 -18.12 7.01
CA PRO A 58 -35.95 -19.20 7.11
C PRO A 58 -35.40 -19.33 8.54
N VAL A 59 -35.16 -20.57 8.98
CA VAL A 59 -34.57 -20.91 10.29
C VAL A 59 -33.27 -20.14 10.50
N GLU A 60 -33.24 -19.20 11.46
CA GLU A 60 -32.05 -18.39 11.73
C GLU A 60 -30.99 -19.19 12.51
N ARG A 61 -29.82 -19.39 11.90
CA ARG A 61 -28.65 -19.97 12.59
C ARG A 61 -27.95 -18.91 13.44
N HIS A 62 -27.80 -19.17 14.73
CA HIS A 62 -27.11 -18.26 15.66
C HIS A 62 -25.66 -18.69 15.90
N TYR A 63 -24.71 -17.75 15.79
CA TYR A 63 -23.29 -17.99 16.08
C TYR A 63 -22.80 -17.06 17.18
N ALA A 64 -22.28 -17.65 18.27
CA ALA A 64 -21.85 -16.91 19.46
C ALA A 64 -20.71 -15.91 19.17
N LEU A 65 -20.88 -14.69 19.68
CA LEU A 65 -19.96 -13.57 19.43
C LEU A 65 -18.55 -13.79 20.00
N TRP A 66 -18.43 -14.47 21.13
CA TRP A 66 -17.13 -14.76 21.74
C TRP A 66 -16.28 -15.71 20.88
N LYS A 67 -16.89 -16.76 20.31
CA LYS A 67 -16.20 -17.65 19.35
C LYS A 67 -15.69 -16.85 18.14
N ARG A 68 -16.40 -15.78 17.74
CA ARG A 68 -15.99 -14.89 16.65
C ARG A 68 -14.85 -13.95 17.05
N LEU A 69 -14.90 -13.39 18.25
CA LEU A 69 -13.83 -12.56 18.80
C LEU A 69 -12.50 -13.31 18.87
N LEU A 70 -12.52 -14.61 19.23
CA LEU A 70 -11.32 -15.46 19.19
C LEU A 70 -10.75 -15.60 17.78
N LYS A 71 -11.62 -15.79 16.77
CA LYS A 71 -11.19 -15.87 15.36
C LYS A 71 -10.58 -14.54 14.90
N TYR A 72 -11.18 -13.41 15.23
CA TYR A 72 -10.61 -12.09 14.90
C TYR A 72 -9.24 -11.87 15.54
N SER A 73 -9.01 -12.39 16.75
CA SER A 73 -7.70 -12.33 17.39
C SER A 73 -6.61 -13.05 16.60
N VAL A 74 -6.95 -14.02 15.74
CA VAL A 74 -6.00 -14.75 14.90
C VAL A 74 -5.87 -14.11 13.52
N THR A 75 -6.98 -13.63 12.95
CA THR A 75 -6.96 -13.10 11.58
C THR A 75 -6.37 -11.70 11.49
N MET A 76 -6.59 -10.85 12.50
CA MET A 76 -6.01 -9.51 12.57
C MET A 76 -4.48 -9.49 12.59
N PRO A 77 -3.77 -10.27 13.43
CA PRO A 77 -2.31 -10.31 13.38
C PRO A 77 -1.79 -10.97 12.10
N CYS A 78 -2.51 -11.92 11.49
CA CYS A 78 -2.13 -12.46 10.19
C CYS A 78 -2.15 -11.36 9.09
N VAL A 79 -3.20 -10.53 9.08
CA VAL A 79 -3.28 -9.40 8.14
C VAL A 79 -2.21 -8.35 8.46
N ALA A 80 -2.04 -7.98 9.72
CA ALA A 80 -0.99 -7.03 10.12
C ALA A 80 0.42 -7.53 9.77
N GLY A 81 0.68 -8.82 9.97
CA GLY A 81 1.94 -9.47 9.60
C GLY A 81 2.20 -9.42 8.10
N SER A 82 1.17 -9.64 7.27
CA SER A 82 1.29 -9.52 5.82
C SER A 82 1.57 -8.08 5.36
N ILE A 83 0.95 -7.10 6.02
CA ILE A 83 1.19 -5.67 5.79
C ILE A 83 2.63 -5.33 6.15
N ALA A 84 3.10 -5.76 7.33
CA ALA A 84 4.48 -5.55 7.76
C ALA A 84 5.47 -6.17 6.78
N ALA A 85 5.22 -7.41 6.33
CA ALA A 85 6.04 -8.07 5.32
C ALA A 85 6.12 -7.28 4.01
N VAL A 86 5.00 -6.73 3.53
CA VAL A 86 5.00 -5.89 2.31
C VAL A 86 5.72 -4.58 2.53
N VAL A 87 5.58 -3.93 3.68
CA VAL A 87 6.35 -2.72 4.02
C VAL A 87 7.84 -3.03 4.02
N THR A 88 8.25 -4.16 4.60
CA THR A 88 9.64 -4.62 4.60
C THR A 88 10.16 -4.88 3.19
N VAL A 89 9.40 -5.61 2.36
CA VAL A 89 9.78 -5.87 0.95
C VAL A 89 9.87 -4.57 0.16
N ALA A 90 8.92 -3.66 0.34
CA ALA A 90 8.93 -2.34 -0.30
C ALA A 90 10.15 -1.54 0.14
N TYR A 91 10.46 -1.49 1.43
CA TYR A 91 11.63 -0.81 1.97
C TYR A 91 12.94 -1.38 1.38
N TYR A 92 13.09 -2.70 1.32
CA TYR A 92 14.26 -3.32 0.69
C TYR A 92 14.32 -3.07 -0.82
N GLY A 93 13.18 -3.11 -1.52
CA GLY A 93 13.08 -2.80 -2.94
C GLY A 93 13.52 -1.37 -3.26
N PHE A 94 12.97 -0.39 -2.53
CA PHE A 94 13.31 1.03 -2.71
C PHE A 94 14.74 1.33 -2.27
N SER A 95 15.20 0.79 -1.15
CA SER A 95 16.59 1.00 -0.71
C SER A 95 17.62 0.37 -1.66
N THR A 96 17.31 -0.75 -2.28
CA THR A 96 18.17 -1.36 -3.30
C THR A 96 18.19 -0.51 -4.57
N ARG A 97 17.02 -0.05 -5.02
CA ARG A 97 16.90 0.84 -6.18
C ARG A 97 17.72 2.12 -5.99
N ASP A 98 17.59 2.79 -4.85
CA ASP A 98 18.28 4.05 -4.59
C ASP A 98 19.81 3.87 -4.56
N LYS A 99 20.32 2.75 -4.03
CA LYS A 99 21.76 2.43 -4.04
C LYS A 99 22.27 2.25 -5.47
N LEU A 100 21.54 1.53 -6.30
CA LEU A 100 21.88 1.31 -7.71
C LEU A 100 21.84 2.62 -8.51
N GLU A 101 20.85 3.47 -8.24
CA GLU A 101 20.73 4.78 -8.86
C GLU A 101 21.89 5.70 -8.46
N ALA A 102 22.29 5.68 -7.18
CA ALA A 102 23.44 6.44 -6.70
C ALA A 102 24.75 6.03 -7.40
N GLN A 103 24.96 4.72 -7.61
CA GLN A 103 26.11 4.21 -8.36
C GLN A 103 26.08 4.67 -9.83
N SER A 104 24.90 4.58 -10.48
CA SER A 104 24.71 5.05 -11.85
C SER A 104 24.98 6.55 -12.00
N LEU A 105 24.53 7.36 -11.04
CA LEU A 105 24.77 8.80 -11.01
C LEU A 105 26.25 9.16 -10.76
N ALA A 106 26.96 8.40 -9.93
CA ALA A 106 28.39 8.59 -9.70
C ALA A 106 29.18 8.38 -11.00
N THR A 107 28.91 7.28 -11.72
CA THR A 107 29.51 7.01 -13.03
C THR A 107 29.17 8.09 -14.06
N LYS A 108 27.95 8.65 -14.03
CA LYS A 108 27.59 9.80 -14.89
C LYS A 108 28.38 11.07 -14.55
N ARG A 109 28.61 11.37 -13.27
CA ARG A 109 29.39 12.55 -12.85
C ARG A 109 30.85 12.44 -13.29
N GLU A 110 31.45 11.26 -13.16
CA GLU A 110 32.81 11.00 -13.64
C GLU A 110 32.92 11.20 -15.15
N ALA A 111 31.96 10.65 -15.91
CA ALA A 111 31.88 10.85 -17.35
C ALA A 111 31.73 12.34 -17.74
N ALA A 112 30.88 13.08 -17.04
CA ALA A 112 30.67 14.51 -17.29
C ALA A 112 31.92 15.36 -16.96
N GLN A 113 32.64 15.05 -15.88
CA GLN A 113 33.89 15.72 -15.53
C GLN A 113 34.99 15.50 -16.58
N ILE A 114 35.06 14.30 -17.16
CA ILE A 114 35.99 13.99 -18.26
C ILE A 114 35.61 14.79 -19.51
N ALA A 115 34.31 14.83 -19.86
CA ALA A 115 33.79 15.63 -20.98
C ALA A 115 34.12 17.14 -20.83
N ASP A 116 33.98 17.70 -19.63
CA ASP A 116 34.32 19.10 -19.36
C ASP A 116 35.83 19.37 -19.46
N LYS A 117 36.68 18.44 -19.00
CA LYS A 117 38.15 18.55 -19.17
C LYS A 117 38.53 18.59 -20.65
N ILE A 118 37.92 17.74 -21.48
CA ILE A 118 38.16 17.69 -22.93
C ILE A 118 37.73 19.00 -23.60
N LYS A 119 36.54 19.52 -23.25
CA LYS A 119 36.05 20.81 -23.76
C LYS A 119 36.98 21.96 -23.41
N LYS A 120 37.53 21.96 -22.19
CA LYS A 120 38.41 23.02 -21.68
C LYS A 120 39.82 22.98 -22.27
N LEU A 121 40.38 21.78 -22.49
CA LEU A 121 41.70 21.60 -23.09
C LEU A 121 41.70 21.70 -24.63
N ARG A 122 40.54 21.69 -25.29
CA ARG A 122 40.37 21.80 -26.76
C ARG A 122 41.26 20.84 -27.56
N ALA A 123 41.66 19.72 -26.94
CA ALA A 123 42.34 18.60 -27.56
C ALA A 123 41.33 17.45 -27.57
N ILE A 124 40.81 17.12 -28.75
CA ILE A 124 39.82 16.06 -28.94
C ILE A 124 40.59 14.80 -29.32
N THR A 125 40.95 14.00 -28.32
CA THR A 125 41.47 12.65 -28.52
C THR A 125 40.31 11.74 -28.91
N LEU A 126 40.43 10.99 -30.02
CA LEU A 126 39.39 10.10 -30.55
C LEU A 126 38.94 9.05 -29.53
N GLU A 127 39.87 8.65 -28.65
CA GLU A 127 39.67 7.66 -27.58
C GLU A 127 38.68 8.14 -26.51
N ASP A 128 38.72 9.42 -26.14
CA ASP A 128 37.84 9.99 -25.11
C ASP A 128 36.38 10.10 -25.58
N LEU A 129 36.18 10.40 -26.86
CA LEU A 129 34.85 10.47 -27.48
C LEU A 129 34.22 9.07 -27.59
N GLN A 130 35.05 8.05 -27.84
CA GLN A 130 34.64 6.66 -27.85
C GLN A 130 34.29 6.15 -26.43
N HIS A 131 34.99 6.63 -25.39
CA HIS A 131 34.66 6.33 -24.00
C HIS A 131 33.32 6.96 -23.56
N LEU A 132 33.04 8.20 -23.94
CA LEU A 132 31.76 8.86 -23.66
C LEU A 132 30.57 8.21 -24.40
N ALA A 133 30.75 7.81 -25.65
CA ALA A 133 29.74 7.06 -26.41
C ALA A 133 29.47 5.66 -25.81
N ARG A 134 30.52 4.96 -25.32
CA ARG A 134 30.38 3.68 -24.63
C ARG A 134 29.69 3.79 -23.26
N LEU A 135 29.80 4.93 -22.59
CA LEU A 135 29.11 5.21 -21.32
C LEU A 135 27.61 5.46 -21.49
N GLY A 136 27.19 6.12 -22.59
CA GLY A 136 25.77 6.35 -22.91
C GLY A 136 25.03 5.12 -23.46
N VAL A 137 25.75 4.19 -24.10
CA VAL A 137 25.20 2.99 -24.78
C VAL A 137 25.42 1.70 -23.98
N ARG A 138 25.99 1.76 -22.76
CA ARG A 138 26.19 0.56 -21.95
C ARG A 138 24.83 -0.06 -21.59
N TRP A 139 24.58 -1.27 -22.09
CA TRP A 139 23.35 -2.04 -21.86
C TRP A 139 22.99 -2.16 -20.37
N ASP A 140 24.01 -2.22 -19.51
CA ASP A 140 23.86 -2.23 -18.05
C ASP A 140 22.97 -1.09 -17.53
N PHE A 141 23.07 0.11 -18.11
CA PHE A 141 22.30 1.28 -17.69
C PHE A 141 20.80 1.08 -17.90
N TRP A 142 20.42 0.70 -19.13
CA TRP A 142 19.02 0.46 -19.48
C TRP A 142 18.45 -0.75 -18.74
N VAL A 143 19.28 -1.77 -18.54
CA VAL A 143 18.92 -2.92 -17.71
C VAL A 143 18.63 -2.47 -16.28
N TYR A 144 19.50 -1.75 -15.58
CA TYR A 144 19.21 -1.36 -14.19
C TYR A 144 18.03 -0.39 -14.05
N LEU A 145 17.91 0.56 -14.99
CA LEU A 145 16.85 1.55 -15.00
C LEU A 145 15.47 0.92 -15.24
N LEU A 146 15.37 -0.06 -16.15
CA LEU A 146 14.09 -0.67 -16.52
C LEU A 146 13.80 -1.96 -15.75
N LEU A 147 14.80 -2.79 -15.46
CA LEU A 147 14.62 -4.08 -14.80
C LEU A 147 13.98 -3.93 -13.42
N THR A 148 14.52 -3.03 -12.59
CA THR A 148 14.03 -2.81 -11.22
C THR A 148 12.54 -2.41 -11.18
N PRO A 149 12.08 -1.36 -11.91
CA PRO A 149 10.66 -1.01 -11.92
C PRO A 149 9.78 -2.05 -12.63
N ILE A 150 10.28 -2.77 -13.64
CA ILE A 150 9.52 -3.86 -14.28
C ILE A 150 9.29 -5.01 -13.29
N LEU A 151 10.34 -5.45 -12.58
CA LEU A 151 10.26 -6.51 -11.57
C LEU A 151 9.30 -6.11 -10.44
N TYR A 152 9.42 -4.88 -9.95
CA TYR A 152 8.54 -4.37 -8.90
C TYR A 152 7.09 -4.21 -9.40
N GLY A 153 6.91 -3.70 -10.62
CA GLY A 153 5.62 -3.55 -11.27
C GLY A 153 4.89 -4.87 -11.51
N LEU A 154 5.62 -5.98 -11.71
CA LEU A 154 5.06 -7.33 -11.80
C LEU A 154 4.79 -7.94 -10.42
N LEU A 155 5.68 -7.71 -9.45
CA LEU A 155 5.58 -8.27 -8.10
C LEU A 155 4.30 -7.79 -7.39
N ILE A 156 3.92 -6.53 -7.57
CA ILE A 156 2.79 -5.91 -6.86
C ILE A 156 1.45 -6.57 -7.20
N PRO A 157 1.02 -6.69 -8.47
CA PRO A 157 -0.21 -7.39 -8.83
C PRO A 157 -0.23 -8.84 -8.36
N VAL A 158 0.93 -9.52 -8.39
CA VAL A 158 1.04 -10.91 -7.93
C VAL A 158 0.81 -10.99 -6.42
N LEU A 159 1.42 -10.10 -5.63
CA LEU A 159 1.20 -10.02 -4.18
C LEU A 159 -0.25 -9.63 -3.84
N ASP A 160 -0.86 -8.70 -4.56
CA ASP A 160 -2.25 -8.31 -4.36
C ASP A 160 -3.23 -9.46 -4.66
N ALA A 161 -2.99 -10.21 -5.74
CA ALA A 161 -3.77 -11.39 -6.08
C ALA A 161 -3.60 -12.51 -5.03
N ALA A 162 -2.37 -12.75 -4.57
CA ALA A 162 -2.09 -13.72 -3.52
C ALA A 162 -2.76 -13.34 -2.19
N PHE A 163 -2.62 -12.07 -1.77
CA PHE A 163 -3.25 -11.56 -0.55
C PHE A 163 -4.78 -11.63 -0.64
N THR A 164 -5.38 -11.28 -1.78
CA THR A 164 -6.84 -11.36 -1.98
C THR A 164 -7.36 -12.80 -1.88
N ARG A 165 -6.57 -13.79 -2.34
CA ARG A 165 -6.91 -15.21 -2.14
C ARG A 165 -6.83 -15.60 -0.67
N ALA A 166 -5.75 -15.23 0.01
CA ALA A 166 -5.57 -15.49 1.43
C ALA A 166 -6.67 -14.83 2.28
N ALA A 167 -6.98 -13.56 2.02
CA ALA A 167 -8.01 -12.79 2.71
C ALA A 167 -9.39 -13.43 2.55
N ARG A 168 -9.76 -13.91 1.35
CA ARG A 168 -11.00 -14.66 1.12
C ARG A 168 -11.06 -15.95 1.93
N SER A 169 -9.97 -16.73 1.93
CA SER A 169 -9.89 -17.96 2.74
C SER A 169 -10.09 -17.67 4.23
N LEU A 170 -9.45 -16.62 4.72
CA LEU A 170 -9.54 -16.17 6.12
C LEU A 170 -10.96 -15.66 6.46
N ASN A 171 -11.60 -14.96 5.52
CA ASN A 171 -12.95 -14.42 5.70
C ASN A 171 -14.04 -15.48 5.68
N ASN A 172 -13.85 -16.53 4.85
CA ASN A 172 -14.71 -17.71 4.84
C ASN A 172 -14.60 -18.45 6.19
N TRP A 173 -13.39 -18.58 6.73
CA TRP A 173 -13.16 -19.21 8.04
C TRP A 173 -13.79 -18.44 9.22
N GLU A 174 -13.88 -17.11 9.12
CA GLU A 174 -14.53 -16.25 10.14
C GLU A 174 -16.04 -16.43 10.24
N ASN A 175 -16.69 -17.01 9.21
CA ASN A 175 -18.10 -17.40 9.21
C ASN A 175 -19.08 -16.23 9.54
N HIS A 176 -19.29 -15.36 8.56
CA HIS A 176 -20.17 -14.18 8.67
C HIS A 176 -21.64 -14.53 8.40
N ARG A 177 -22.57 -13.92 9.16
CA ARG A 177 -24.02 -14.19 9.07
C ARG A 177 -24.65 -13.69 7.76
N THR A 178 -24.29 -12.48 7.31
CA THR A 178 -24.87 -11.85 6.12
C THR A 178 -23.81 -11.55 5.05
N GLU A 179 -24.23 -11.41 3.79
CA GLU A 179 -23.32 -11.09 2.69
C GLU A 179 -22.72 -9.69 2.84
N SER A 180 -23.51 -8.69 3.26
CA SER A 180 -22.99 -7.34 3.51
C SER A 180 -21.85 -7.33 4.53
N ARG A 181 -21.98 -8.07 5.64
CA ARG A 181 -20.92 -8.19 6.66
C ARG A 181 -19.69 -8.92 6.14
N TYR A 182 -19.90 -10.01 5.40
CA TYR A 182 -18.81 -10.76 4.77
C TYR A 182 -18.01 -9.83 3.84
N GLN A 183 -18.68 -9.12 2.93
CA GLN A 183 -18.05 -8.22 1.98
C GLN A 183 -17.35 -7.05 2.67
N SER A 184 -17.98 -6.43 3.67
CA SER A 184 -17.40 -5.31 4.41
C SER A 184 -16.07 -5.68 5.08
N HIS A 185 -16.00 -6.84 5.75
CA HIS A 185 -14.76 -7.33 6.36
C HIS A 185 -13.70 -7.73 5.32
N LEU A 186 -14.10 -8.32 4.19
CA LEU A 186 -13.19 -8.64 3.10
C LEU A 186 -12.59 -7.37 2.49
N ILE A 187 -13.43 -6.37 2.19
CA ILE A 187 -13.03 -5.07 1.66
C ILE A 187 -12.05 -4.40 2.62
N LEU A 188 -12.33 -4.39 3.93
CA LEU A 188 -11.44 -3.78 4.91
C LEU A 188 -10.03 -4.39 4.86
N LYS A 189 -9.90 -5.72 4.86
CA LYS A 189 -8.60 -6.42 4.83
C LYS A 189 -7.82 -6.10 3.55
N VAL A 190 -8.48 -6.23 2.40
CA VAL A 190 -7.87 -5.98 1.07
C VAL A 190 -7.52 -4.51 0.88
N PHE A 191 -8.41 -3.60 1.29
CA PHE A 191 -8.20 -2.16 1.22
C PHE A 191 -7.02 -1.73 2.09
N SER A 192 -6.93 -2.18 3.35
CA SER A 192 -5.81 -1.84 4.23
C SER A 192 -4.46 -2.27 3.65
N PHE A 193 -4.39 -3.48 3.09
CA PHE A 193 -3.20 -3.98 2.41
C PHE A 193 -2.81 -3.11 1.21
N ARG A 194 -3.77 -2.85 0.30
CA ARG A 194 -3.55 -2.01 -0.89
C ARG A 194 -3.14 -0.58 -0.54
N PHE A 195 -3.79 0.00 0.47
CA PHE A 195 -3.48 1.33 0.98
C PHE A 195 -2.01 1.41 1.42
N VAL A 196 -1.57 0.51 2.31
CA VAL A 196 -0.19 0.56 2.80
C VAL A 196 0.80 0.36 1.66
N HIS A 197 0.52 -0.57 0.76
CA HIS A 197 1.40 -0.84 -0.37
C HIS A 197 1.55 0.37 -1.33
N VAL A 198 0.45 1.03 -1.69
CA VAL A 198 0.47 2.19 -2.60
C VAL A 198 1.15 3.40 -1.95
N PHE A 199 0.91 3.64 -0.65
CA PHE A 199 1.49 4.78 0.06
C PHE A 199 2.90 4.52 0.63
N ALA A 200 3.38 3.26 0.62
CA ALA A 200 4.70 2.91 1.14
C ALA A 200 5.85 3.68 0.44
N SER A 201 5.76 3.84 -0.89
CA SER A 201 6.77 4.56 -1.67
C SER A 201 6.83 6.05 -1.29
N LEU A 202 5.67 6.70 -1.19
CA LEU A 202 5.53 8.09 -0.77
C LEU A 202 6.13 8.29 0.62
N TYR A 203 5.78 7.41 1.56
CA TYR A 203 6.29 7.49 2.93
C TYR A 203 7.81 7.29 3.00
N TYR A 204 8.34 6.35 2.21
CA TYR A 204 9.77 6.13 2.12
C TYR A 204 10.51 7.39 1.61
N TYR A 205 10.05 8.01 0.52
CA TYR A 205 10.71 9.19 -0.03
C TYR A 205 10.56 10.43 0.85
N SER A 206 9.46 10.58 1.57
CA SER A 206 9.22 11.74 2.44
C SER A 206 9.96 11.64 3.79
N PHE A 207 10.15 10.44 4.33
CA PHE A 207 10.66 10.26 5.70
C PHE A 207 11.92 9.39 5.82
N ALA A 208 12.13 8.41 4.94
CA ALA A 208 13.22 7.44 5.06
C ALA A 208 14.47 7.80 4.24
N LEU A 209 14.36 8.73 3.29
CA LEU A 209 15.50 9.18 2.48
C LEU A 209 16.51 9.93 3.37
N LYS A 210 17.66 9.30 3.63
CA LYS A 210 18.79 9.97 4.28
C LYS A 210 19.57 10.74 3.21
N PRO A 211 19.77 12.06 3.33
CA PRO A 211 20.58 12.80 2.38
C PRO A 211 22.00 12.20 2.34
N PRO A 212 22.62 12.11 1.14
CA PRO A 212 23.97 11.59 1.04
C PRO A 212 24.90 12.39 1.95
N ALA A 213 25.71 11.67 2.74
CA ALA A 213 26.74 12.31 3.56
C ALA A 213 27.61 13.21 2.66
N PRO A 214 27.91 14.45 3.07
CA PRO A 214 28.76 15.31 2.28
C PRO A 214 30.09 14.59 2.04
N ALA A 215 30.53 14.58 0.78
CA ALA A 215 31.84 14.06 0.44
C ALA A 215 32.90 14.74 1.32
N PRO A 216 33.99 14.06 1.71
CA PRO A 216 35.10 14.69 2.41
C PRO A 216 35.86 15.60 1.45
N THR A 217 35.24 16.71 1.03
CA THR A 217 35.93 17.85 0.46
C THR A 217 36.50 18.63 1.63
N GLY A 218 37.83 18.65 1.73
CA GLY A 218 38.60 19.22 2.83
C GLY A 218 38.45 20.72 3.04
N ASN A 219 37.25 21.19 3.38
CA ASN A 219 37.03 22.52 3.92
C ASN A 219 35.94 22.48 5.01
N PRO A 220 36.29 22.64 6.30
CA PRO A 220 35.35 22.52 7.42
C PRO A 220 34.26 23.61 7.44
N GLN A 221 34.37 24.67 6.64
CA GLN A 221 33.43 25.80 6.64
C GLN A 221 32.20 25.59 5.75
N THR A 222 32.25 24.71 4.75
CA THR A 222 31.10 24.44 3.86
C THR A 222 30.13 23.41 4.45
N VAL A 223 30.62 22.57 5.37
CA VAL A 223 29.84 21.49 6.02
C VAL A 223 28.80 22.05 6.99
N THR A 224 29.12 23.11 7.72
CA THR A 224 28.20 23.78 8.65
C THR A 224 27.10 24.55 7.92
N VAL A 225 27.36 25.12 6.75
CA VAL A 225 26.36 25.88 5.98
C VAL A 225 25.27 24.96 5.41
N TRP A 226 25.64 23.79 4.88
CA TRP A 226 24.66 22.81 4.37
C TRP A 226 23.82 22.16 5.47
N PHE A 227 24.43 21.82 6.62
CA PHE A 227 23.68 21.32 7.78
C PHE A 227 22.78 22.39 8.39
N ALA A 228 23.22 23.65 8.45
CA ALA A 228 22.41 24.77 8.92
C ALA A 228 21.23 25.04 7.97
N LEU A 229 21.44 25.03 6.64
CA LEU A 229 20.35 25.20 5.66
C LEU A 229 19.30 24.09 5.73
N LEU A 230 19.73 22.84 5.96
CA LEU A 230 18.81 21.70 6.07
C LEU A 230 18.07 21.66 7.43
N SER A 231 18.70 22.19 8.48
CA SER A 231 18.05 22.32 9.80
C SER A 231 17.06 23.49 9.87
N ASN A 232 17.29 24.52 9.05
CA ASN A 232 16.55 25.79 9.08
C ASN A 232 15.53 25.93 7.93
N SER A 233 15.43 24.94 7.02
CA SER A 233 14.24 24.84 6.18
C SER A 233 13.06 24.50 7.09
N PRO A 234 12.01 25.34 7.18
CA PRO A 234 10.86 25.00 7.98
C PRO A 234 10.33 23.66 7.47
N ARG A 235 10.34 22.64 8.35
CA ARG A 235 9.59 21.41 8.16
C ARG A 235 8.10 21.79 8.25
N SER A 236 7.61 22.46 7.21
CA SER A 236 6.21 22.80 7.07
C SER A 236 5.48 21.57 6.54
N TRP A 237 4.62 21.05 7.42
CA TRP A 237 3.48 20.21 7.12
C TRP A 237 2.67 20.69 5.93
#